data_AF-A0A7Y4TW84-F1
#
_entry.id   AF-A0A7Y4TW84-F1
#
_cell.length_a   1.000
_cell.length_b   1.000
_cell.length_c   1.000
_cell.angle_alpha   90.00
_cell.angle_beta   90.00
_cell.angle_gamma   90.00
#
_symmetry.space_group_name_H-M   'P 1'
#
loop_
_entity.id
_entity.type
_entity.pdbx_description
1 polymer ?
#
loop_
_entity_poly.entity_id
_entity_poly.type
_entity_poly.pdbx_seq_one_letter_code
_entity_poly.pdbx_strand_id
1 'polypeptide(L)'
;MKKIFLSLSLIMTVATASFANDARDPDPEVKEVFKKEFPGAQSVVWSEQDGFYKATFILANHRTIAYFDRYYELVGCVRDIFYDQLPITVMKAIDKKFPTASFSEVREITNDDGTSYLLKIEEGSKKYKVKVTSEGSFTEITKVNK
;
A
#
# COMPACT_ATOMS: atom_id res chain seq x y z
N MET A 1 24.74 -50.44 -38.94
CA MET A 1 25.41 -49.38 -39.73
C MET A 1 24.39 -48.71 -40.64
N LYS A 2 24.04 -47.46 -40.34
CA LYS A 2 23.92 -46.31 -41.26
C LYS A 2 23.52 -45.12 -40.40
N LYS A 3 24.43 -44.16 -40.31
CA LYS A 3 24.28 -42.90 -39.59
C LYS A 3 23.29 -42.05 -40.40
N ILE A 4 22.23 -41.57 -39.75
CA ILE A 4 21.41 -40.48 -40.28
C ILE A 4 21.50 -39.37 -39.25
N PHE A 5 22.32 -38.38 -39.59
CA PHE A 5 22.38 -37.09 -38.94
C PHE A 5 21.07 -36.36 -39.23
N LEU A 6 20.23 -36.18 -38.21
CA LEU A 6 19.11 -35.24 -38.28
C LEU A 6 19.50 -34.00 -37.48
N SER A 7 20.24 -33.11 -38.13
CA SER A 7 20.33 -31.71 -37.73
C SER A 7 19.06 -31.01 -38.18
N LEU A 8 18.18 -30.67 -37.24
CA LEU A 8 17.28 -29.55 -37.43
C LEU A 8 17.21 -28.78 -36.11
N SER A 9 18.12 -27.81 -36.02
CA SER A 9 18.11 -26.73 -35.05
C SER A 9 16.79 -25.98 -35.14
N LEU A 10 15.83 -26.34 -34.29
CA LEU A 10 14.70 -25.48 -34.01
C LEU A 10 15.16 -24.46 -32.96
N ILE A 11 15.69 -23.34 -33.43
CA ILE A 11 15.86 -22.15 -32.61
C ILE A 11 14.45 -21.66 -32.29
N MET A 12 13.93 -22.11 -31.16
CA MET A 12 12.73 -21.53 -30.57
C MET A 12 13.18 -20.21 -29.97
N THR A 13 13.11 -19.14 -30.77
CA THR A 13 13.23 -17.78 -30.24
C THR A 13 12.05 -17.58 -29.32
N VAL A 14 12.24 -17.87 -28.03
CA VAL A 14 11.36 -17.34 -27.00
C VAL A 14 11.60 -15.85 -27.06
N ALA A 15 10.70 -15.13 -27.72
CA ALA A 15 10.58 -13.71 -27.50
C ALA A 15 10.22 -13.54 -26.02
N THR A 16 11.22 -13.35 -25.18
CA THR A 16 10.99 -12.80 -23.85
C THR A 16 10.49 -11.39 -24.09
N ALA A 17 9.16 -11.24 -24.17
CA ALA A 17 8.55 -9.99 -23.79
C ALA A 17 8.88 -9.81 -22.30
N SER A 18 10.00 -9.15 -22.03
CA SER A 18 10.29 -8.64 -20.70
C SER A 18 9.24 -7.56 -20.46
N PHE A 19 8.11 -7.95 -19.88
CA PHE A 19 7.31 -6.99 -19.16
C PHE A 19 8.21 -6.48 -18.04
N ALA A 20 8.62 -5.21 -18.15
CA ALA A 20 9.36 -4.53 -17.12
C ALA A 20 8.55 -4.63 -15.83
N ASN A 21 8.98 -5.51 -14.94
CA ASN A 21 8.58 -5.44 -13.55
C ASN A 21 9.30 -4.22 -12.99
N ASP A 22 8.60 -3.10 -12.79
CA ASP A 22 9.14 -1.83 -12.27
C ASP A 22 9.63 -1.92 -10.80
N ALA A 23 9.97 -3.13 -10.33
CA ALA A 23 10.74 -3.35 -9.11
C ALA A 23 12.22 -3.06 -9.40
N ARG A 24 12.57 -1.78 -9.55
CA ARG A 24 13.96 -1.35 -9.42
C ARG A 24 14.35 -1.45 -7.96
N ASP A 25 15.46 -2.13 -7.69
CA ASP A 25 16.08 -2.09 -6.37
C ASP A 25 16.48 -0.63 -6.09
N PRO A 26 15.98 0.00 -5.02
CA PRO A 26 16.21 1.42 -4.79
C PRO A 26 17.64 1.70 -4.33
N ASP A 27 17.98 2.99 -4.24
CA ASP A 27 19.26 3.46 -3.76
C ASP A 27 19.62 2.82 -2.39
N PRO A 28 20.87 2.36 -2.16
CA PRO A 28 21.30 1.86 -0.87
C PRO A 28 21.02 2.80 0.32
N GLU A 29 21.08 4.12 0.12
CA GLU A 29 20.87 5.10 1.20
C GLU A 29 19.43 5.03 1.74
N VAL A 30 18.41 4.97 0.86
CA VAL A 30 17.01 4.85 1.32
C VAL A 30 16.76 3.52 2.04
N LYS A 31 17.48 2.45 1.67
CA LYS A 31 17.38 1.15 2.35
C LYS A 31 17.93 1.22 3.78
N GLU A 32 19.00 1.99 4.01
CA GLU A 32 19.56 2.18 5.34
C GLU A 32 18.67 3.06 6.23
N VAL A 33 18.12 4.15 5.68
CA VAL A 33 17.11 4.96 6.39
C VAL A 33 15.90 4.10 6.75
N PHE A 34 15.36 3.34 5.80
CA PHE A 34 14.22 2.45 6.03
C PHE A 34 14.45 1.45 7.17
N LYS A 35 15.62 0.78 7.20
CA LYS A 35 15.95 -0.18 8.27
C LYS A 35 15.99 0.48 9.65
N LYS A 36 16.42 1.73 9.72
CA LYS A 36 16.47 2.52 10.96
C LYS A 36 15.06 2.92 11.43
N GLU A 37 14.22 3.37 10.50
CA GLU A 37 12.85 3.81 10.80
C GLU A 37 11.91 2.64 11.15
N PHE A 38 12.08 1.49 10.50
CA PHE A 38 11.19 0.33 10.67
C PHE A 38 11.95 -0.93 11.11
N PRO A 39 12.54 -0.94 12.33
CA PRO A 39 13.16 -2.14 12.86
C PRO A 39 12.11 -3.24 13.01
N GLY A 40 12.36 -4.40 12.38
CA GLY A 40 11.44 -5.53 12.39
C GLY A 40 10.47 -5.60 11.20
N ALA A 41 10.63 -4.73 10.20
CA ALA A 41 9.95 -4.89 8.92
C ALA A 41 10.30 -6.23 8.24
N GLN A 42 9.30 -6.88 7.64
CA GLN A 42 9.42 -8.15 6.95
C GLN A 42 8.86 -8.04 5.53
N SER A 43 9.31 -8.91 4.62
CA SER A 43 8.77 -9.02 3.25
C SER A 43 8.73 -7.68 2.50
N VAL A 44 9.82 -6.94 2.53
CA VAL A 44 9.93 -5.61 1.94
C VAL A 44 9.98 -5.70 0.42
N VAL A 45 9.09 -4.98 -0.24
CA VAL A 45 9.03 -4.81 -1.70
C VAL A 45 9.11 -3.32 -2.00
N TRP A 46 10.05 -2.96 -2.87
CA TRP A 46 10.27 -1.58 -3.29
C TRP A 46 9.67 -1.31 -4.65
N SER A 47 9.23 -0.06 -4.83
CA SER A 47 8.74 0.50 -6.08
C SER A 47 8.98 2.00 -6.08
N GLU A 48 8.90 2.63 -7.24
CA GLU A 48 8.87 4.09 -7.37
C GLU A 48 7.48 4.53 -7.80
N GLN A 49 6.98 5.61 -7.21
CA GLN A 49 5.69 6.17 -7.58
C GLN A 49 5.71 7.69 -7.40
N ASP A 50 5.38 8.45 -8.44
CA ASP A 50 5.24 9.91 -8.39
C ASP A 50 6.49 10.64 -7.84
N GLY A 51 7.69 10.08 -8.05
CA GLY A 51 8.97 10.63 -7.55
C GLY A 51 9.33 10.24 -6.12
N PHE A 52 8.56 9.33 -5.50
CA PHE A 52 8.84 8.77 -4.18
C PHE A 52 9.38 7.33 -4.28
N TYR A 53 10.29 7.00 -3.37
CA TYR A 53 10.62 5.61 -3.08
C TYR A 53 9.54 5.04 -2.15
N LYS A 54 8.92 3.94 -2.56
CA LYS A 54 7.80 3.31 -1.84
C LYS A 54 8.19 1.92 -1.37
N ALA A 55 8.30 1.76 -0.06
CA ALA A 55 8.49 0.46 0.58
C ALA A 55 7.13 -0.11 1.00
N THR A 56 6.74 -1.26 0.48
CA THR A 56 5.60 -2.05 0.98
C THR A 56 6.13 -3.24 1.76
N PHE A 57 5.67 -3.43 2.99
CA PHE A 57 6.23 -4.43 3.91
C PHE A 57 5.19 -4.87 4.96
N ILE A 58 5.55 -5.88 5.75
CA ILE A 58 4.79 -6.30 6.92
C ILE A 58 5.47 -5.75 8.17
N LEU A 59 4.72 -5.05 9.02
CA LEU A 59 5.16 -4.55 10.31
C LEU A 59 4.11 -4.91 11.37
N ALA A 60 4.52 -5.64 12.41
CA ALA A 60 3.61 -6.11 13.46
C ALA A 60 2.35 -6.81 12.89
N ASN A 61 2.51 -7.67 11.87
CA ASN A 61 1.45 -8.38 11.15
C ASN A 61 0.49 -7.50 10.32
N HIS A 62 0.79 -6.21 10.16
CA HIS A 62 0.02 -5.30 9.32
C HIS A 62 0.79 -4.97 8.04
N ARG A 63 0.10 -5.00 6.90
CA ARG A 63 0.64 -4.45 5.66
C ARG A 63 0.80 -2.95 5.83
N THR A 64 2.02 -2.48 5.59
CA THR A 64 2.42 -1.09 5.76
C THR A 64 3.12 -0.61 4.50
N ILE A 65 2.91 0.65 4.16
CA ILE A 65 3.57 1.35 3.06
C ILE A 65 4.26 2.58 3.64
N ALA A 66 5.56 2.71 3.42
CA ALA A 66 6.32 3.92 3.75
C ALA A 66 6.72 4.62 2.44
N TYR A 67 6.60 5.94 2.44
CA TYR A 67 7.00 6.80 1.34
C TYR A 67 8.21 7.62 1.76
N PHE A 68 9.28 7.55 0.96
CA PHE A 68 10.47 8.36 1.12
C PHE A 68 10.61 9.27 -0.09
N ASP A 69 11.03 10.51 0.13
CA ASP A 69 11.29 11.44 -0.95
C ASP A 69 12.66 11.20 -1.61
N ARG A 70 13.01 12.08 -2.57
CA ARG A 70 14.30 12.04 -3.28
C ARG A 70 15.52 12.34 -2.42
N TYR A 71 15.32 12.85 -1.21
CA TYR A 71 16.35 13.11 -0.20
C TYR A 71 16.43 11.99 0.83
N TYR A 72 15.69 10.89 0.60
CA TYR A 72 15.63 9.71 1.44
C TYR A 72 14.96 9.96 2.80
N GLU A 73 14.19 11.04 2.93
CA GLU A 73 13.45 11.38 4.15
C GLU A 73 12.08 10.69 4.14
N LEU A 74 11.65 10.15 5.28
CA LEU A 74 10.32 9.55 5.44
C LEU A 74 9.27 10.66 5.44
N VAL A 75 8.41 10.69 4.42
CA VAL A 75 7.34 11.71 4.31
C VAL A 75 5.98 11.23 4.81
N GLY A 76 5.81 9.92 4.99
CA GLY A 76 4.59 9.38 5.56
C GLY A 76 4.43 7.88 5.40
N CYS A 77 3.48 7.35 6.16
CA CYS A 77 3.14 5.94 6.23
C CYS A 77 1.66 5.71 6.03
N VAL A 78 1.33 4.54 5.48
CA VAL A 78 -0.02 4.01 5.39
C VAL A 78 -0.02 2.60 5.94
N ARG A 79 -0.85 2.32 6.94
CA ARG A 79 -0.97 1.00 7.57
C ARG A 79 -2.39 0.47 7.42
N ASP A 80 -2.52 -0.75 6.90
CA ASP A 80 -3.79 -1.46 6.85
C ASP A 80 -4.13 -1.95 8.28
N ILE A 81 -5.25 -1.52 8.84
CA ILE A 81 -5.69 -1.83 10.21
C ILE A 81 -7.11 -2.42 10.22
N PHE A 82 -7.52 -2.96 11.36
CA PHE A 82 -8.90 -3.38 11.62
C PHE A 82 -9.73 -2.23 12.19
N TYR A 83 -11.06 -2.32 12.07
CA TYR A 83 -11.97 -1.28 12.58
C TYR A 83 -11.87 -1.07 14.10
N ASP A 84 -11.64 -2.15 14.84
CA ASP A 84 -11.48 -2.15 16.30
C ASP A 84 -10.12 -1.60 16.77
N GLN A 85 -9.20 -1.31 15.85
CA GLN A 85 -7.93 -0.63 16.12
C GLN A 85 -8.03 0.89 15.95
N LEU A 86 -9.18 1.42 15.51
CA LEU A 86 -9.40 2.87 15.42
C LEU A 86 -9.52 3.50 16.82
N PRO A 87 -9.15 4.77 16.98
CA PRO A 87 -9.49 5.52 18.17
C PRO A 87 -11.01 5.52 18.41
N ILE A 88 -11.43 5.39 19.66
CA ILE A 88 -12.85 5.36 20.05
C ILE A 88 -13.61 6.58 19.49
N THR A 89 -12.98 7.75 19.45
CA THR A 89 -13.55 8.97 18.87
C THR A 89 -13.90 8.82 17.39
N VAL A 90 -13.02 8.16 16.62
CA VAL A 90 -13.20 7.90 15.19
C VAL A 90 -14.31 6.87 14.98
N MET A 91 -14.30 5.77 15.73
CA MET A 91 -15.37 4.75 15.68
C MET A 91 -16.74 5.38 15.94
N LYS A 92 -16.87 6.17 17.02
CA LYS A 92 -18.12 6.87 17.36
C LYS A 92 -18.59 7.82 16.26
N ALA A 93 -17.67 8.55 15.63
CA ALA A 93 -18.01 9.46 14.55
C ALA A 93 -18.56 8.69 13.33
N ILE A 94 -17.92 7.57 12.97
CA ILE A 94 -18.32 6.71 11.87
C ILE A 94 -19.66 6.03 12.14
N ASP A 95 -19.82 5.36 13.28
CA ASP A 95 -21.07 4.67 13.66
C ASP A 95 -22.26 5.63 13.71
N LYS A 96 -22.04 6.87 14.17
CA LYS A 96 -23.08 7.91 14.19
C LYS A 96 -23.48 8.34 12.78
N LYS A 97 -22.52 8.41 11.85
CA LYS A 97 -22.75 8.90 10.48
C LYS A 97 -23.26 7.80 9.55
N PHE A 98 -22.83 6.56 9.76
CA PHE A 98 -23.10 5.39 8.94
C PHE A 98 -23.49 4.18 9.82
N PRO A 99 -24.69 4.20 10.43
CA PRO A 99 -25.08 3.25 11.48
C PRO A 99 -25.20 1.78 11.01
N THR A 100 -25.32 1.54 9.71
CA THR A 100 -25.39 0.19 9.14
C THR A 100 -24.19 -0.11 8.22
N ALA A 101 -23.08 0.58 8.43
CA ALA A 101 -21.87 0.42 7.66
C ALA A 101 -21.27 -0.99 7.80
N SER A 102 -20.73 -1.48 6.69
CA SER A 102 -19.67 -2.49 6.69
C SER A 102 -18.40 -1.90 6.08
N PHE A 103 -17.25 -2.42 6.50
CA PHE A 103 -15.94 -1.88 6.14
C PHE A 103 -15.19 -2.89 5.29
N SER A 104 -14.79 -2.49 4.08
CA SER A 104 -13.96 -3.32 3.20
C SER A 104 -12.47 -3.00 3.31
N GLU A 105 -12.14 -1.82 3.84
CA GLU A 105 -10.77 -1.35 4.00
C GLU A 105 -10.74 -0.27 5.09
N VAL A 106 -9.79 -0.37 6.01
CA VAL A 106 -9.49 0.66 7.01
C VAL A 106 -7.98 0.89 6.99
N ARG A 107 -7.58 2.13 6.75
CA ARG A 107 -6.18 2.53 6.67
C ARG A 107 -5.89 3.69 7.59
N GLU A 108 -4.86 3.55 8.41
CA GLU A 108 -4.24 4.64 9.13
C GLU A 108 -3.20 5.30 8.21
N ILE A 109 -3.20 6.63 8.18
CA ILE A 109 -2.28 7.46 7.40
C ILE A 109 -1.62 8.43 8.37
N THR A 110 -0.29 8.41 8.44
CA THR A 110 0.51 9.29 9.30
C THR A 110 1.55 10.02 8.46
N ASN A 111 1.62 11.34 8.61
CA ASN A 111 2.60 12.23 8.02
C ASN A 111 2.82 13.44 8.94
N ASP A 112 3.52 14.46 8.47
CA ASP A 112 3.79 15.69 9.24
C ASP A 112 2.53 16.47 9.65
N ASP A 113 1.42 16.31 8.91
CA ASP A 113 0.13 16.94 9.23
C ASP A 113 -0.61 16.21 10.38
N GLY A 114 -0.10 15.04 10.80
CA GLY A 114 -0.67 14.21 11.85
C GLY A 114 -1.24 12.88 11.33
N THR A 115 -2.18 12.32 12.10
CA THR A 115 -2.79 11.02 11.78
C THR A 115 -4.22 11.17 11.31
N SER A 116 -4.54 10.49 10.21
CA SER A 116 -5.89 10.40 9.66
C SER A 116 -6.23 8.97 9.27
N TYR A 117 -7.51 8.71 9.10
CA TYR A 117 -8.04 7.39 8.80
C TYR A 117 -8.84 7.43 7.51
N LEU A 118 -8.56 6.49 6.64
CA LEU A 118 -9.26 6.31 5.38
C LEU A 118 -10.04 4.99 5.43
N LEU A 119 -11.34 5.07 5.18
CA LEU A 119 -12.23 3.92 5.19
C LEU A 119 -12.95 3.77 3.84
N LYS A 120 -13.06 2.53 3.37
CA LYS A 120 -14.03 2.16 2.34
C LYS A 120 -15.25 1.54 2.99
N ILE A 121 -16.32 2.30 3.01
CA ILE A 121 -17.57 2.01 3.70
C ILE A 121 -18.62 1.57 2.69
N GLU A 122 -19.36 0.51 3.00
CA GLU A 122 -20.57 0.12 2.29
C GLU A 122 -21.78 0.29 3.22
N GLU A 123 -22.75 1.10 2.81
CA GLU A 123 -23.99 1.34 3.55
C GLU A 123 -25.19 1.14 2.62
N GLY A 124 -25.94 0.06 2.86
CA GLY A 124 -26.97 -0.43 1.95
C GLY A 124 -26.37 -0.74 0.57
N SER A 125 -26.84 -0.05 -0.47
CA SER A 125 -26.33 -0.21 -1.85
C SER A 125 -25.26 0.81 -2.24
N LYS A 126 -24.85 1.69 -1.32
CA LYS A 126 -23.93 2.80 -1.60
C LYS A 126 -22.55 2.48 -1.04
N LYS A 127 -21.51 2.83 -1.80
CA LYS A 127 -20.12 2.73 -1.37
C LYS A 127 -19.52 4.12 -1.23
N TYR A 128 -18.71 4.31 -0.19
CA TYR A 128 -18.06 5.57 0.14
C TYR A 128 -16.59 5.34 0.42
N LYS A 129 -15.77 6.30 0.02
CA LYS A 129 -14.42 6.50 0.52
C LYS A 129 -14.47 7.68 1.48
N VAL A 130 -14.08 7.46 2.73
CA VAL A 130 -14.24 8.43 3.82
C VAL A 130 -12.90 8.69 4.47
N LYS A 131 -12.53 9.96 4.64
CA LYS A 131 -11.35 10.38 5.39
C LYS A 131 -11.78 11.09 6.69
N VAL A 132 -11.20 10.68 7.80
CA VAL A 132 -11.51 11.18 9.16
C VAL A 132 -10.21 11.50 9.90
N THR A 133 -10.14 12.60 10.65
CA THR A 133 -9.00 12.91 11.51
C THR A 133 -9.01 12.08 12.80
N SER A 134 -7.93 12.10 13.59
CA SER A 134 -7.87 11.48 14.93
C SER A 134 -8.94 11.96 15.91
N GLU A 135 -9.47 13.17 15.70
CA GLU A 135 -10.52 13.79 16.52
C GLU A 135 -11.93 13.41 16.05
N GLY A 136 -12.05 12.54 15.04
CA GLY A 136 -13.34 12.12 14.49
C GLY A 136 -13.98 13.12 13.52
N SER A 137 -13.22 14.09 13.01
CA SER A 137 -13.72 15.08 12.04
C SER A 137 -13.61 14.53 10.61
N PHE A 138 -14.72 14.54 9.87
CA PHE A 138 -14.75 14.13 8.47
C PHE A 138 -14.13 15.21 7.59
N THR A 139 -13.09 14.85 6.84
CA THR A 139 -12.41 15.76 5.90
C THR A 139 -12.77 15.47 4.45
N GLU A 140 -13.12 14.22 4.12
CA GLU A 140 -13.56 13.84 2.79
C GLU A 140 -14.62 12.74 2.87
N ILE A 141 -15.68 12.85 2.08
CA ILE A 141 -16.68 11.79 1.88
C ILE A 141 -17.00 11.74 0.39
N THR A 142 -16.45 10.74 -0.28
CA THR A 142 -16.60 10.58 -1.74
C THR A 142 -17.41 9.32 -2.01
N LYS A 143 -18.55 9.47 -2.70
CA LYS A 143 -19.34 8.32 -3.15
C LYS A 143 -18.59 7.62 -4.28
N VAL A 144 -18.41 6.30 -4.15
CA VAL A 144 -17.79 5.47 -5.18
C VAL A 144 -18.92 4.91 -6.06
N ASN A 145 -18.93 5.31 -7.32
CA ASN A 145 -19.83 4.70 -8.31
C ASN A 145 -19.22 3.39 -8.81
N LYS A 146 -20.09 2.43 -9.16
CA LYS A 146 -19.68 1.16 -9.79
C LYS A 146 -19.02 1.39 -11.14
#